data_AF-F0QV82-F1
#
_entry.id   AF-F0QV82-F1
#
_cell.length_a   1.000
_cell.length_b   1.000
_cell.length_c   1.000
_cell.angle_alpha   90.00
_cell.angle_beta   90.00
_cell.angle_gamma   90.00
#
_symmetry.space_group_name_H-M   'P 1'
#
loop_
_entity.id
_entity.type
_entity.pdbx_description
1 polymer ?
#
loop_
_entity_poly.entity_id
_entity_poly.type
_entity_poly.pdbx_seq_one_letter_code
_entity_poly.pdbx_strand_id
1 'polypeptide(L)' 'MKKVSNKGVICFFCLRRVKEYYIVDYEVKELGIVFKVYACPECYAKITSRREK' A
#
# COMPACT_ATOMS: atom_id res chain seq x y z
N MET A 1 -14.85 -25.81 6.68
CA MET A 1 -14.31 -24.43 6.79
C MET A 1 -12.98 -24.35 6.06
N LYS A 2 -12.85 -23.56 4.98
CA LYS A 2 -11.58 -23.42 4.26
C LYS A 2 -10.62 -22.56 5.10
N LYS A 3 -9.47 -23.12 5.52
CA LYS A 3 -8.35 -22.34 6.07
C LYS A 3 -7.87 -21.39 4.97
N VAL A 4 -8.32 -20.14 5.01
CA VAL A 4 -7.73 -19.08 4.18
C VAL A 4 -6.44 -18.68 4.88
N SER A 5 -5.34 -19.40 4.60
CA SER A 5 -4.02 -18.93 5.02
C SER A 5 -3.85 -17.53 4.47
N ASN A 6 -3.68 -16.54 5.36
CA ASN A 6 -3.48 -15.16 4.95
C ASN A 6 -2.15 -15.08 4.17
N LYS A 7 -2.23 -15.13 2.82
CA LYS A 7 -1.07 -15.21 1.92
C LYS A 7 -0.31 -13.88 1.83
N GLY A 8 -0.71 -12.87 2.61
CA GLY A 8 -0.22 -11.52 2.47
C GLY A 8 -0.88 -10.78 1.31
N VAL A 9 -0.58 -9.49 1.20
CA VAL A 9 -1.08 -8.59 0.16
C VAL A 9 0.05 -8.20 -0.79
N ILE A 10 -0.29 -7.65 -1.95
CA ILE A 10 0.69 -7.08 -2.88
C ILE A 10 0.83 -5.59 -2.57
N CYS A 11 2.07 -5.15 -2.31
CA CYS A 11 2.36 -3.72 -2.19
C CYS A 11 2.17 -3.03 -3.55
N PHE A 12 1.33 -2.01 -3.61
CA PHE A 12 1.00 -1.28 -4.84
C PHE A 12 2.23 -0.61 -5.48
N PHE A 13 3.21 -0.20 -4.67
CA PHE A 13 4.35 0.59 -5.13
C PHE A 13 5.54 -0.24 -5.63
N CYS A 14 5.83 -1.38 -4.99
CA CYS A 14 6.97 -2.23 -5.36
C CYS A 14 6.57 -3.63 -5.85
N LEU A 15 5.27 -3.91 -5.90
CA LEU A 15 4.67 -5.15 -6.41
C LEU A 15 5.11 -6.44 -5.67
N ARG A 16 5.86 -6.32 -4.57
CA ARG A 16 6.23 -7.44 -3.71
C ARG A 16 5.05 -7.87 -2.85
N ARG A 17 4.92 -9.19 -2.64
CA ARG A 17 3.97 -9.78 -1.69
C ARG A 17 4.52 -9.67 -0.27
N VAL A 18 3.73 -9.10 0.64
CA VAL A 18 4.13 -8.82 2.03
C VAL A 18 3.03 -9.25 3.01
N LYS A 19 3.43 -9.63 4.23
CA LYS A 19 2.49 -9.97 5.30
C LYS A 19 2.12 -8.76 6.15
N GLU A 20 3.06 -7.84 6.33
CA GLU A 20 2.87 -6.56 7.03
C GLU A 20 2.68 -5.45 6.00
N TYR A 21 1.65 -4.62 6.20
CA TYR A 21 1.27 -3.59 5.26
C TYR A 21 0.51 -2.45 5.94
N TYR A 22 0.49 -1.31 5.27
CA TYR A 22 -0.30 -0.13 5.61
C TYR A 22 -1.27 0.15 4.47
N ILE A 23 -2.42 0.74 4.77
CA ILE A 23 -3.36 1.24 3.75
C ILE A 23 -3.14 2.74 3.63
N VAL A 24 -2.84 3.21 2.42
CA VAL A 24 -2.62 4.63 2.14
C VAL A 24 -3.55 5.11 1.03
N ASP A 25 -3.84 6.40 1.06
CA ASP A 25 -4.61 7.07 0.02
C ASP A 25 -3.67 7.47 -1.14
N TYR A 26 -4.00 7.01 -2.35
CA TYR A 26 -3.29 7.30 -3.60
C TYR A 26 -4.22 8.10 -4.53
N GLU A 27 -3.83 9.34 -4.81
CA GLU A 27 -4.58 10.25 -5.67
C GLU A 27 -4.14 10.13 -7.13
N VAL A 28 -5.07 9.76 -8.00
CA VAL A 28 -4.89 9.80 -9.46
C VAL A 28 -5.34 11.17 -9.96
N LYS A 29 -4.40 12.11 -10.05
CA LYS A 29 -4.68 13.52 -10.39
C LYS A 29 -5.45 13.72 -11.69
N GLU A 30 -5.15 12.90 -12.71
CA GLU A 30 -5.82 12.96 -14.02
C GLU A 30 -7.32 12.65 -13.93
N LEU A 31 -7.73 11.88 -12.92
CA LEU A 31 -9.12 11.48 -12.70
C LEU A 31 -9.76 12.19 -11.51
N GLY A 32 -8.98 12.86 -10.66
CA GLY A 32 -9.47 13.45 -9.40
C GLY A 32 -9.99 12.39 -8.40
N ILE A 33 -9.53 11.15 -8.51
CA ILE A 33 -10.01 10.02 -7.70
C ILE A 33 -8.92 9.58 -6.71
N VAL A 34 -9.34 9.28 -5.49
CA VAL A 34 -8.48 8.74 -4.43
C VAL A 34 -8.79 7.26 -4.22
N PHE A 35 -7.76 6.42 -4.31
CA PHE A 35 -7.84 4.99 -4.06
C PHE A 35 -7.13 4.62 -2.76
N LYS A 36 -7.71 3.69 -2.01
CA LYS A 36 -7.02 3.02 -0.89
C LYS A 36 -6.18 1.89 -1.43
N VAL A 37 -4.86 1.97 -1.26
CA VAL A 37 -3.90 0.99 -1.74
C VAL A 37 -3.03 0.44 -0.62
N TYR A 38 -2.52 -0.79 -0.79
CA TYR A 38 -1.61 -1.41 0.17
C TYR A 38 -0.16 -0.98 -0.06
N ALA A 39 0.54 -0.61 1.01
CA ALA A 39 1.96 -0.25 1.00
C ALA A 39 2.74 -1.13 1.99
N CYS A 40 3.89 -1.68 1.58
CA CYS A 40 4.81 -2.32 2.51
C CYS A 40 5.49 -1.27 3.41
N PRO A 41 6.07 -1.67 4.57
CA PRO A 41 6.69 -0.73 5.51
C PRO A 41 7.75 0.18 4.88
N GLU A 42 8.59 -0.36 4.00
CA GLU A 42 9.64 0.40 3.31
C GLU A 42 9.06 1.48 2.37
N CYS A 43 8.00 1.14 1.62
CA CYS A 43 7.35 2.09 0.72
C CYS A 43 6.56 3.13 1.51
N TYR A 44 5.87 2.71 2.58
CA TYR A 44 5.16 3.61 3.48
C TYR A 44 6.10 4.68 4.05
N ALA A 45 7.25 4.28 4.61
CA ALA A 45 8.24 5.21 5.14
C ALA A 45 8.72 6.23 4.10
N LYS A 46 8.98 5.79 2.85
CA LYS A 46 9.40 6.70 1.77
C LYS A 46 8.30 7.71 1.38
N ILE A 47 7.04 7.32 1.47
CA ILE A 47 5.90 8.20 1.15
C ILE A 47 5.69 9.20 2.27
N THR A 48 5.72 8.76 3.53
CA THR A 48 5.50 9.65 4.69
C THR A 48 6.65 10.63 4.88
N SER A 49 7.91 10.20 4.70
CA SER A 49 9.06 11.12 4.77
C SER A 49 9.05 12.22 3.71
N ARG A 50 8.29 12.05 2.61
CA ARG A 50 8.09 13.09 1.60
C ARG A 50 6.95 14.05 1.94
N ARG A 51 6.05 13.70 2.85
CA ARG A 51 4.93 14.57 3.28
C ARG A 51 5.31 15.51 4.42
N GLU A 52 6.38 15.23 5.16
CA GLU A 52 6.88 16.06 6.27
C GLU A 52 7.88 17.14 5.83
N LYS A 53 8.10 17.32 4.53
CA LYS A 53 8.86 18.42 3.93
C LYS A 53 7.95 19.23 3.02
#